data_AF-A0A7W3TDL9-F1
#
_entry.id   AF-A0A7W3TDL9-F1
#
_cell.length_a   1.000
_cell.length_b   1.000
_cell.length_c   1.000
_cell.angle_alpha   90.00
_cell.angle_beta   90.00
_cell.angle_gamma   90.00
#
_symmetry.space_group_name_H-M   'P 1'
#
loop_
_entity.id
_entity.type
_entity.pdbx_description
1 polymer ?
#
loop_
_entity_poly.entity_id
_entity_poly.type
_entity_poly.pdbx_seq_one_letter_code
_entity_poly.pdbx_strand_id
1 'polypeptide(L)'
;MPTAPDTAPGTGDGAAQTPGLRRLNAADPATAESLLLACCGSRRWARRVAEHRPYGDTDALLAAGDEAAYDLTPADLAEALSAEPRDAAALRVLAGAGETARTALRAALSVHEERFGHGFVLHLDPSHPEEWLDLTLTALRTRLLMDPETEREHAAEQLRRLARARLEHLVAGTAVPGPARHVDTPAARRTASHPDVPGRVPN
;
A
#
# COMPACT_ATOMS: atom_id res chain seq x y z
N MET A 1 3.09 -20.72 -61.19
CA MET A 1 2.07 -20.75 -60.13
C MET A 1 1.67 -22.21 -59.93
N PRO A 2 1.69 -22.77 -58.70
CA PRO A 2 1.22 -22.14 -57.47
C PRO A 2 2.30 -21.95 -56.39
N THR A 3 2.05 -20.95 -55.55
CA THR A 3 2.79 -20.51 -54.37
C THR A 3 2.40 -21.35 -53.16
N ALA A 4 3.37 -21.69 -52.31
CA ALA A 4 3.12 -22.29 -51.00
C ALA A 4 2.33 -21.33 -50.09
N PRO A 5 1.48 -21.83 -49.18
CA PRO A 5 0.93 -20.98 -48.13
C PRO A 5 2.00 -20.76 -47.06
N ASP A 6 2.30 -19.49 -46.86
CA ASP A 6 3.08 -18.97 -45.74
C ASP A 6 2.39 -19.32 -44.42
N THR A 7 3.18 -19.81 -43.47
CA THR A 7 2.75 -20.19 -42.13
C THR A 7 2.97 -19.01 -41.21
N ALA A 8 1.91 -18.28 -40.88
CA ALA A 8 1.71 -17.62 -39.59
C ALA A 8 0.22 -17.27 -39.42
N PRO A 9 -0.34 -17.47 -38.23
CA PRO A 9 -0.25 -16.36 -37.30
C PRO A 9 0.18 -16.84 -35.91
N GLY A 10 1.36 -16.40 -35.48
CA GLY A 10 1.59 -16.15 -34.07
C GLY A 10 0.86 -14.87 -33.67
N THR A 11 -0.47 -14.89 -33.68
CA THR A 11 -1.26 -13.91 -32.94
C THR A 11 -1.10 -14.27 -31.47
N GLY A 12 0.02 -13.82 -30.89
CA GLY A 12 0.03 -13.57 -29.46
C GLY A 12 -1.02 -12.51 -29.24
N ASP A 13 -2.21 -12.95 -28.85
CA ASP A 13 -3.32 -12.12 -28.44
C ASP A 13 -2.78 -11.27 -27.29
N GLY A 14 -2.32 -10.06 -27.61
CA GLY A 14 -1.80 -9.12 -26.65
C GLY A 14 -2.94 -8.82 -25.71
N ALA A 15 -2.95 -9.48 -24.54
CA ALA A 15 -4.01 -9.37 -23.55
C ALA A 15 -4.34 -7.89 -23.41
N ALA A 16 -5.50 -7.50 -23.95
CA ALA A 16 -5.79 -6.10 -24.17
C ALA A 16 -5.66 -5.37 -22.83
N GLN A 17 -4.72 -4.44 -22.73
CA GLN A 17 -4.44 -3.73 -21.47
C GLN A 17 -5.74 -3.31 -20.82
N THR A 18 -5.94 -3.62 -19.54
CA THR A 18 -7.15 -3.21 -18.82
C THR A 18 -7.28 -1.68 -18.87
N PRO A 19 -8.51 -1.12 -18.80
CA PRO A 19 -8.69 0.32 -18.80
C PRO A 19 -7.89 1.04 -17.70
N GLY A 20 -7.76 0.42 -16.52
CA GLY A 20 -6.94 0.94 -15.42
C GLY A 20 -5.44 0.94 -15.74
N LEU A 21 -4.92 -0.13 -16.37
CA LEU A 21 -3.52 -0.18 -16.80
C LEU A 21 -3.21 0.87 -17.86
N ARG A 22 -4.10 1.06 -18.85
CA ARG A 22 -3.94 2.13 -19.86
C ARG A 22 -3.92 3.50 -19.22
N ARG A 23 -4.81 3.75 -18.25
CA ARG A 23 -4.85 5.01 -17.49
C ARG A 23 -3.56 5.23 -16.71
N LEU A 24 -3.05 4.20 -16.03
CA LEU A 24 -1.78 4.29 -15.31
C LEU A 24 -0.64 4.59 -16.28
N ASN A 25 -0.55 3.90 -17.42
CA ASN A 25 0.49 4.12 -18.42
C ASN A 25 0.44 5.53 -19.05
N ALA A 26 -0.75 6.08 -19.26
CA ALA A 26 -0.95 7.41 -19.87
C ALA A 26 -0.90 8.59 -18.89
N ALA A 27 -0.94 8.34 -17.58
CA ALA A 27 -0.91 9.38 -16.56
C ALA A 27 0.43 10.15 -16.56
N ASP A 28 0.38 11.45 -16.27
CA ASP A 28 1.58 12.23 -15.99
C ASP A 28 2.32 11.66 -14.76
N PRO A 29 3.62 11.95 -14.59
CA PRO A 29 4.43 11.35 -13.51
C PRO A 29 3.84 11.54 -12.10
N ALA A 30 3.32 12.73 -11.79
CA ALA A 30 2.79 13.02 -10.46
C ALA A 30 1.47 12.27 -10.20
N THR A 31 0.59 12.21 -11.20
CA THR A 31 -0.65 11.42 -11.12
C THR A 31 -0.35 9.93 -10.96
N ALA A 32 0.61 9.39 -11.70
CA ALA A 32 0.99 7.99 -11.60
C ALA A 32 1.56 7.63 -10.22
N GLU A 33 2.47 8.45 -9.71
CA GLU A 33 3.03 8.27 -8.37
C GLU A 33 1.94 8.34 -7.30
N SER A 34 0.98 9.26 -7.41
CA SER A 34 -0.15 9.35 -6.48
C SER A 34 -1.05 8.10 -6.49
N LEU A 35 -1.33 7.54 -7.67
CA LEU A 35 -2.08 6.28 -7.80
C LEU A 35 -1.33 5.10 -7.16
N LEU A 36 -0.01 5.07 -7.30
CA LEU A 36 0.85 4.03 -6.74
C LEU A 36 1.04 4.20 -5.23
N LEU A 37 1.13 5.41 -4.71
CA LEU A 37 1.12 5.70 -3.28
C LEU A 37 -0.17 5.23 -2.59
N ALA A 38 -1.29 5.24 -3.31
CA ALA A 38 -2.54 4.65 -2.82
C ALA A 38 -2.53 3.11 -2.81
N CYS A 39 -1.52 2.46 -3.38
CA CYS A 39 -1.32 1.02 -3.32
C CYS A 39 -0.32 0.64 -2.20
N CYS A 40 0.78 1.39 -2.08
CA CYS A 40 1.80 1.22 -1.05
C CYS A 40 2.29 2.59 -0.59
N GLY A 41 2.25 2.86 0.72
CA GLY A 41 2.61 4.17 1.28
C GLY A 41 4.08 4.56 1.19
N SER A 42 4.93 3.77 0.52
CA SER A 42 6.33 4.12 0.29
C SER A 42 6.49 4.99 -0.95
N ARG A 43 7.11 6.17 -0.79
CA ARG A 43 7.43 7.07 -1.91
C ARG A 43 8.46 6.47 -2.85
N ARG A 44 9.49 5.81 -2.30
CA ARG A 44 10.51 5.12 -3.10
C ARG A 44 9.89 4.03 -3.97
N TRP A 45 8.98 3.23 -3.40
CA TRP A 45 8.24 2.21 -4.14
C TRP A 45 7.44 2.83 -5.28
N ALA A 46 6.60 3.81 -4.97
CA ALA A 46 5.69 4.43 -5.93
C ALA A 46 6.45 5.10 -7.08
N ARG A 47 7.54 5.80 -6.78
CA ARG A 47 8.40 6.42 -7.78
C ARG A 47 9.05 5.37 -8.70
N ARG A 48 9.63 4.31 -8.14
CA ARG A 48 10.27 3.26 -8.96
C ARG A 48 9.27 2.59 -9.90
N VAL A 49 8.09 2.23 -9.42
CA VAL A 49 7.04 1.65 -10.26
C VAL A 49 6.56 2.69 -11.31
N ALA A 50 6.44 3.97 -10.97
CA ALA A 50 6.04 5.01 -11.92
C ALA A 50 7.07 5.22 -13.05
N GLU A 51 8.36 5.13 -12.74
CA GLU A 51 9.48 5.36 -13.68
C GLU A 51 9.66 4.23 -14.71
N HIS A 52 9.18 3.01 -14.43
CA HIS A 52 9.32 1.86 -15.34
C HIS A 52 8.12 1.68 -16.29
N ARG A 53 7.15 2.58 -16.25
CA ARG A 53 6.07 2.62 -17.25
C ARG A 53 6.63 2.92 -18.65
N PRO A 54 6.02 2.41 -19.73
CA PRO A 54 4.76 1.68 -19.75
C PRO A 54 4.91 0.17 -19.51
N TYR A 55 3.91 -0.42 -18.85
CA TYR A 55 3.79 -1.87 -18.68
C TYR A 55 2.97 -2.50 -19.81
N GLY A 56 3.42 -3.65 -20.32
CA GLY A 56 2.75 -4.37 -21.41
C GLY A 56 1.41 -4.99 -21.01
N ASP A 57 1.36 -5.56 -19.80
CA ASP A 57 0.21 -6.23 -19.22
C ASP A 57 0.18 -6.07 -17.68
N THR A 58 -0.83 -6.65 -17.05
CA THR A 58 -0.97 -6.62 -15.58
C THR A 58 0.16 -7.37 -14.88
N ASP A 59 0.59 -8.52 -15.41
CA ASP A 59 1.62 -9.33 -14.77
C ASP A 59 2.97 -8.59 -14.71
N ALA A 60 3.32 -7.85 -15.75
CA ALA A 60 4.49 -6.97 -15.78
C ALA A 60 4.42 -5.87 -14.71
N LEU A 61 3.25 -5.28 -14.47
CA LEU A 61 3.05 -4.29 -13.40
C LEU A 61 3.19 -4.94 -12.01
N LEU A 62 2.60 -6.11 -11.80
CA LEU A 62 2.67 -6.82 -10.52
C LEU A 62 4.11 -7.26 -10.21
N ALA A 63 4.84 -7.77 -11.22
CA ALA A 63 6.25 -8.12 -11.09
C ALA A 63 7.11 -6.90 -10.71
N ALA A 64 6.91 -5.76 -11.38
CA ALA A 64 7.63 -4.53 -11.03
C ALA A 64 7.29 -4.02 -9.62
N GLY A 65 6.03 -4.20 -9.18
CA GLY A 65 5.61 -3.90 -7.82
C GLY A 65 6.28 -4.80 -6.78
N ASP A 66 6.40 -6.09 -7.06
CA ASP A 66 7.11 -7.06 -6.21
C ASP A 66 8.61 -6.75 -6.13
N GLU A 67 9.27 -6.51 -7.26
CA GLU A 67 10.69 -6.13 -7.32
C GLU A 67 10.96 -4.84 -6.53
N ALA A 68 10.14 -3.82 -6.73
CA ALA A 68 10.28 -2.56 -5.98
C ALA A 68 10.04 -2.74 -4.46
N ALA A 69 9.24 -3.74 -4.05
CA ALA A 69 9.00 -4.05 -2.64
C ALA A 69 10.19 -4.78 -1.99
N TYR A 70 10.86 -5.67 -2.73
CA TYR A 70 12.09 -6.32 -2.25
C TYR A 70 13.25 -5.34 -2.06
N ASP A 71 13.27 -4.26 -2.84
CA ASP A 71 14.30 -3.22 -2.79
C ASP A 71 14.05 -2.12 -1.73
N LEU A 72 13.06 -2.30 -0.84
CA LEU A 72 12.76 -1.36 0.23
C LEU A 72 13.84 -1.40 1.31
N THR A 73 14.34 -0.22 1.68
CA THR A 73 15.17 -0.10 2.88
C THR A 73 14.29 -0.20 4.12
N PRO A 74 14.88 -0.43 5.31
CA PRO A 74 14.11 -0.39 6.56
C PRO A 74 13.33 0.92 6.77
N ALA A 75 13.85 2.05 6.29
CA ALA A 75 13.17 3.34 6.38
C ALA A 75 11.96 3.43 5.43
N ASP A 76 12.10 2.93 4.20
CA ASP A 76 10.99 2.91 3.23
C ASP A 76 9.86 1.97 3.68
N LEU A 77 10.23 0.83 4.29
CA LEU A 77 9.27 -0.09 4.88
C LEU A 77 8.54 0.54 6.06
N ALA A 78 9.26 1.23 6.95
CA ALA A 78 8.66 1.95 8.07
C ALA A 78 7.70 3.05 7.59
N GLU A 79 8.06 3.81 6.54
CA GLU A 79 7.17 4.78 5.90
C GLU A 79 5.88 4.11 5.44
N ALA A 80 5.98 3.02 4.67
CA ALA A 80 4.81 2.32 4.15
C ALA A 80 3.92 1.74 5.26
N LEU A 81 4.51 1.12 6.28
CA LEU A 81 3.76 0.58 7.42
C LEU A 81 3.07 1.68 8.23
N SER A 82 3.67 2.88 8.34
CA SER A 82 3.06 4.01 9.04
C SER A 82 1.84 4.60 8.32
N ALA A 83 1.76 4.41 6.99
CA ALA A 83 0.64 4.84 6.17
C ALA A 83 -0.57 3.89 6.29
N GLU A 84 -0.37 2.68 6.79
CA GLU A 84 -1.46 1.72 6.96
C GLU A 84 -2.42 2.16 8.08
N PRO A 85 -3.74 1.92 7.92
CA PRO A 85 -4.68 2.20 9.00
C PRO A 85 -4.33 1.36 10.23
N ARG A 86 -4.21 2.00 11.40
CA ARG A 86 -3.88 1.32 12.67
C ARG A 86 -4.81 0.14 12.98
N ASP A 87 -6.09 0.28 12.62
CA ASP A 87 -7.12 -0.75 12.79
C ASP A 87 -7.45 -1.51 11.49
N ALA A 88 -6.61 -1.49 10.46
CA ALA A 88 -6.97 -2.07 9.15
C ALA A 88 -7.40 -3.53 9.22
N ALA A 89 -6.64 -4.34 9.97
CA ALA A 89 -6.96 -5.76 10.20
C ALA A 89 -8.24 -5.89 11.06
N ALA A 90 -8.34 -5.11 12.14
CA ALA A 90 -9.51 -5.11 13.01
C ALA A 90 -10.80 -4.70 12.28
N LEU A 91 -10.79 -3.65 11.47
CA LEU A 91 -11.97 -3.16 10.76
C LEU A 91 -12.50 -4.17 9.74
N ARG A 92 -11.61 -4.92 9.07
CA ARG A 92 -12.01 -5.96 8.11
C ARG A 92 -12.55 -7.22 8.79
N VAL A 93 -11.95 -7.59 9.91
CA VAL A 93 -12.21 -8.85 10.62
C VAL A 93 -13.38 -8.74 11.61
N LEU A 94 -13.58 -7.58 12.22
CA LEU A 94 -14.54 -7.40 13.32
C LEU A 94 -15.98 -7.13 12.87
N ALA A 95 -16.29 -7.23 11.57
CA ALA A 95 -17.64 -7.00 11.05
C ALA A 95 -18.71 -7.94 11.66
N GLY A 96 -18.30 -9.08 12.23
CA GLY A 96 -19.19 -10.03 12.92
C GLY A 96 -18.84 -10.37 14.38
N ALA A 97 -17.80 -9.74 14.94
CA ALA A 97 -17.31 -10.08 16.29
C ALA A 97 -18.20 -9.48 17.40
N GLY A 98 -18.26 -10.10 18.59
CA GLY A 98 -18.84 -9.47 19.79
C GLY A 98 -17.93 -8.36 20.34
N GLU A 99 -18.48 -7.42 21.12
CA GLU A 99 -17.70 -6.26 21.62
C GLU A 99 -16.48 -6.66 22.46
N THR A 100 -16.60 -7.73 23.25
CA THR A 100 -15.48 -8.30 24.02
C THR A 100 -14.36 -8.77 23.09
N ALA A 101 -14.69 -9.43 21.99
CA ALA A 101 -13.70 -9.89 21.01
C ALA A 101 -13.06 -8.72 20.27
N ARG A 102 -13.83 -7.67 19.94
CA ARG A 102 -13.29 -6.42 19.37
C ARG A 102 -12.28 -5.77 20.32
N THR A 103 -12.63 -5.66 21.59
CA THR A 103 -11.77 -5.06 22.62
C THR A 103 -10.49 -5.86 22.82
N ALA A 104 -10.60 -7.19 22.92
CA ALA A 104 -9.44 -8.06 23.06
C ALA A 104 -8.50 -7.98 21.84
N LEU A 105 -9.04 -7.94 20.62
CA LEU A 105 -8.23 -7.78 19.41
C LEU A 105 -7.52 -6.43 19.37
N ARG A 106 -8.22 -5.33 19.67
CA ARG A 106 -7.61 -3.99 19.75
C ARG A 106 -6.48 -3.94 20.78
N ALA A 107 -6.67 -4.53 21.96
CA ALA A 107 -5.63 -4.60 22.97
C ALA A 107 -4.40 -5.37 22.46
N ALA A 108 -4.60 -6.52 21.83
CA ALA A 108 -3.49 -7.30 21.27
C ALA A 108 -2.76 -6.58 20.12
N LEU A 109 -3.47 -5.80 19.29
CA LEU A 109 -2.88 -4.94 18.27
C LEU A 109 -2.05 -3.81 18.89
N SER A 110 -2.51 -3.20 19.98
CA SER A 110 -1.73 -2.19 20.73
C SER A 110 -0.43 -2.77 21.27
N VAL A 111 -0.47 -3.98 21.84
CA VAL A 111 0.75 -4.67 22.32
C VAL A 111 1.72 -4.95 21.17
N HIS A 112 1.21 -5.32 19.99
CA HIS A 112 2.05 -5.49 18.79
C HIS A 112 2.71 -4.18 18.38
N GLU A 113 1.93 -3.09 18.28
CA GLU A 113 2.45 -1.78 17.90
C GLU A 113 3.49 -1.26 18.89
N GLU A 114 3.25 -1.40 20.19
CA GLU A 114 4.20 -0.99 21.24
C GLU A 114 5.52 -1.76 21.17
N ARG A 115 5.47 -3.04 20.83
CA ARG A 115 6.65 -3.90 20.75
C ARG A 115 7.48 -3.65 19.50
N PHE A 116 6.83 -3.47 18.34
CA PHE A 116 7.51 -3.45 17.05
C PHE A 116 7.58 -2.06 16.40
N GLY A 117 6.85 -1.08 16.93
CA GLY A 117 6.87 0.30 16.47
C GLY A 117 6.11 0.56 15.16
N HIS A 118 5.27 -0.38 14.73
CA HIS A 118 4.45 -0.25 13.53
C HIS A 118 3.11 -0.98 13.67
N GLY A 119 2.12 -0.56 12.87
CA GLY A 119 0.82 -1.23 12.83
C GLY A 119 0.91 -2.68 12.34
N PHE A 120 -0.07 -3.50 12.74
CA PHE A 120 -0.16 -4.87 12.28
C PHE A 120 -0.79 -4.93 10.88
N VAL A 121 0.00 -5.38 9.90
CA VAL A 121 -0.44 -5.60 8.53
C VAL A 121 -0.60 -7.09 8.24
N LEU A 122 -1.69 -7.46 7.56
CA LEU A 122 -1.95 -8.83 7.16
C LEU A 122 -2.75 -8.81 5.86
N HIS A 123 -2.26 -9.53 4.85
CA HIS A 123 -3.03 -9.83 3.66
C HIS A 123 -3.95 -11.02 3.95
N LEU A 124 -5.23 -10.86 3.68
CA LEU A 124 -6.26 -11.88 3.86
C LEU A 124 -6.86 -12.19 2.49
N ASP A 125 -7.04 -13.48 2.21
CA ASP A 125 -7.65 -13.93 0.97
C ASP A 125 -9.15 -13.54 0.96
N PRO A 126 -9.61 -12.76 -0.05
CA PRO A 126 -11.01 -12.36 -0.13
C PRO A 126 -11.99 -13.50 -0.40
N SER A 127 -11.52 -14.68 -0.80
CA SER A 127 -12.37 -15.85 -1.06
C SER A 127 -12.82 -16.59 0.22
N HIS A 128 -12.17 -16.33 1.36
CA HIS A 128 -12.42 -17.02 2.63
C HIS A 128 -12.67 -16.04 3.81
N PRO A 129 -13.67 -15.15 3.73
CA PRO A 129 -13.94 -14.15 4.77
C PRO A 129 -14.31 -14.74 6.14
N GLU A 130 -14.85 -15.95 6.16
CA GLU A 130 -15.17 -16.70 7.38
C GLU A 130 -13.93 -17.06 8.21
N GLU A 131 -12.76 -17.22 7.56
CA GLU A 131 -11.50 -17.59 8.21
C GLU A 131 -10.71 -16.38 8.71
N TRP A 132 -11.09 -15.17 8.32
CA TRP A 132 -10.31 -13.94 8.56
C TRP A 132 -10.01 -13.70 10.03
N LEU A 133 -10.95 -13.99 10.93
CA LEU A 133 -10.74 -13.84 12.37
C LEU A 133 -9.68 -14.81 12.89
N ASP A 134 -9.82 -16.08 12.55
CA ASP A 134 -8.91 -17.13 13.02
C ASP A 134 -7.51 -16.94 12.45
N LEU A 135 -7.39 -16.59 11.16
CA LEU A 135 -6.13 -16.26 10.51
C LEU A 135 -5.46 -15.04 11.16
N THR A 136 -6.24 -13.98 11.45
CA THR A 136 -5.71 -12.77 12.10
C THR A 136 -5.22 -13.07 13.51
N LEU A 137 -6.00 -13.78 14.32
CA LEU A 137 -5.61 -14.15 15.68
C LEU A 137 -4.38 -15.07 15.70
N THR A 138 -4.33 -16.02 14.77
CA THR A 138 -3.18 -16.94 14.63
C THR A 138 -1.92 -16.17 14.23
N ALA A 139 -2.01 -15.31 13.22
CA ALA A 139 -0.89 -14.50 12.78
C ALA A 139 -0.39 -13.56 13.90
N LEU A 140 -1.32 -12.91 14.61
CA LEU A 140 -0.98 -11.98 15.70
C LEU A 140 -0.29 -12.70 16.85
N ARG A 141 -0.82 -13.85 17.30
CA ARG A 141 -0.19 -14.65 18.36
C ARG A 141 1.20 -15.13 17.98
N THR A 142 1.37 -15.62 16.76
CA THR A 142 2.66 -16.11 16.26
C THR A 142 3.69 -14.97 16.16
N ARG A 143 3.30 -13.83 15.59
CA ARG A 143 4.18 -12.67 15.37
C ARG A 143 4.56 -11.94 16.66
N LEU A 144 3.68 -11.92 17.66
CA LEU A 144 4.01 -11.43 18.99
C LEU A 144 5.11 -12.24 19.70
N LEU A 145 5.48 -13.42 19.21
CA LEU A 145 6.58 -14.20 19.77
C LEU A 145 7.91 -14.00 19.01
N MET A 146 7.89 -13.31 17.87
CA MET A 146 9.07 -13.08 17.04
C MET A 146 9.98 -11.98 17.61
N ASP A 147 11.27 -12.05 17.27
CA ASP A 147 12.16 -10.91 17.45
C ASP A 147 11.85 -9.80 16.42
N PRO A 148 12.29 -8.56 16.67
CA PRO A 148 11.96 -7.43 15.78
C PRO A 148 12.49 -7.53 14.35
N GLU A 149 13.56 -8.31 14.09
CA GLU A 149 14.09 -8.50 12.74
C GLU A 149 13.17 -9.42 11.95
N THR A 150 12.87 -10.59 12.52
CA THR A 150 11.97 -11.58 11.92
C THR A 150 10.57 -11.01 11.69
N GLU A 151 10.03 -10.25 12.64
CA GLU A 151 8.72 -9.61 12.47
C GLU A 151 8.70 -8.60 11.32
N ARG A 152 9.80 -7.87 11.11
CA ARG A 152 9.89 -6.89 10.03
C ARG A 152 9.92 -7.56 8.66
N GLU A 153 10.60 -8.69 8.52
CA GLU A 153 10.57 -9.51 7.30
C GLU A 153 9.14 -10.00 7.01
N HIS A 154 8.42 -10.47 8.04
CA HIS A 154 7.02 -10.85 7.90
C HIS A 154 6.13 -9.67 7.50
N ALA A 155 6.31 -8.50 8.14
CA ALA A 155 5.57 -7.29 7.81
C ALA A 155 5.83 -6.83 6.37
N ALA A 156 7.07 -6.91 5.88
CA ALA A 156 7.43 -6.61 4.50
C ALA A 156 6.71 -7.52 3.50
N GLU A 157 6.68 -8.83 3.77
CA GLU A 157 5.97 -9.79 2.91
C GLU A 157 4.45 -9.54 2.88
N GLN A 158 3.84 -9.23 4.04
CA GLN A 158 2.43 -8.89 4.09
C GLN A 158 2.12 -7.58 3.34
N LEU A 159 2.98 -6.57 3.49
CA LEU A 159 2.85 -5.30 2.77
C LEU A 159 2.96 -5.51 1.26
N ARG A 160 3.89 -6.35 0.79
CA ARG A 160 4.04 -6.71 -0.62
C ARG A 160 2.76 -7.32 -1.18
N ARG A 161 2.16 -8.28 -0.47
CA ARG A 161 0.87 -8.89 -0.86
C ARG A 161 -0.28 -7.88 -0.88
N LEU A 162 -0.34 -6.97 0.09
CA LEU A 162 -1.32 -5.88 0.10
C LEU A 162 -1.14 -4.95 -1.10
N ALA A 163 0.09 -4.54 -1.41
CA ALA A 163 0.40 -3.72 -2.56
C ALA A 163 -0.01 -4.39 -3.87
N ARG A 164 0.29 -5.69 -4.02
CA ARG A 164 -0.13 -6.50 -5.17
C ARG A 164 -1.65 -6.53 -5.35
N ALA A 165 -2.40 -6.86 -4.30
CA ALA A 165 -3.86 -6.87 -4.35
C ALA A 165 -4.46 -5.48 -4.69
N ARG A 166 -3.84 -4.41 -4.18
CA ARG A 166 -4.26 -3.03 -4.49
C ARG A 166 -3.95 -2.63 -5.93
N LEU A 167 -2.83 -3.10 -6.50
CA LEU A 167 -2.53 -2.93 -7.92
C LEU A 167 -3.56 -3.65 -8.79
N GLU A 168 -3.96 -4.88 -8.43
CA GLU A 168 -5.03 -5.61 -9.12
C GLU A 168 -6.35 -4.82 -9.11
N HIS A 169 -6.72 -4.23 -7.97
CA HIS A 169 -7.87 -3.34 -7.88
C HIS A 169 -7.75 -2.09 -8.76
N LEU A 170 -6.57 -1.47 -8.77
CA LEU A 170 -6.26 -0.27 -9.57
C LEU A 170 -6.42 -0.55 -11.06
N VAL A 171 -5.87 -1.67 -11.56
CA VAL A 171 -5.98 -2.03 -12.99
C VAL A 171 -7.38 -2.47 -13.38
N ALA A 172 -8.11 -3.11 -12.47
CA ALA A 172 -9.52 -3.45 -12.65
C ALA A 172 -10.45 -2.22 -12.64
N GLY A 173 -9.96 -1.04 -12.21
CA GLY A 173 -10.75 0.18 -12.10
C GLY A 173 -11.74 0.16 -10.93
N THR A 174 -11.49 -0.71 -9.94
CA THR A 174 -12.30 -0.82 -8.73
C THR A 174 -11.75 0.07 -7.62
N ALA A 175 -12.56 0.36 -6.59
CA ALA A 175 -12.10 1.15 -5.45
C ALA A 175 -10.92 0.44 -4.78
N VAL A 176 -9.75 1.10 -4.72
CA VAL A 176 -8.56 0.57 -4.06
C VAL A 176 -8.76 0.69 -2.54
N PRO A 177 -8.77 -0.42 -1.78
CA PRO A 177 -8.82 -0.38 -0.32
C PRO A 177 -7.40 -0.07 0.22
N GLY A 178 -6.94 1.14 -0.09
CA GLY A 178 -5.58 1.64 0.08
C GLY A 178 -5.20 1.96 1.53
N PRO A 179 -3.95 2.42 1.76
CA PRO A 179 -3.52 2.96 3.04
C PRO A 179 -4.39 4.18 3.44
N ALA A 180 -4.31 4.58 4.70
CA ALA A 180 -4.94 5.83 5.12
C ALA A 180 -4.39 6.95 4.22
N ARG A 181 -5.28 7.70 3.57
CA ARG A 181 -4.89 8.75 2.62
C ARG A 181 -3.83 9.62 3.29
N HIS A 182 -2.66 9.77 2.65
CA HIS A 182 -1.77 10.86 2.98
C HIS A 182 -2.54 12.16 2.72
N VAL A 183 -3.08 12.75 3.77
CA VAL A 183 -3.41 14.16 3.76
C VAL A 183 -2.06 14.86 3.81
N ASP A 184 -1.54 15.25 2.65
CA ASP A 184 -0.54 16.29 2.60
C ASP A 184 -1.16 17.51 3.29
N THR A 185 -0.81 17.71 4.55
CA THR A 185 -1.15 18.94 5.25
C THR A 185 -0.24 20.00 4.63
N PRO A 186 -0.77 21.01 3.91
CA PRO A 186 0.09 22.10 3.47
C PRO A 186 0.62 22.77 4.73
N ALA A 187 1.94 22.76 4.91
CA ALA A 187 2.61 23.49 5.97
C ALA A 187 2.15 24.95 5.87
N ALA A 188 1.34 25.38 6.84
CA ALA A 188 0.86 26.74 6.91
C ALA A 188 2.08 27.67 6.92
N ARG A 189 2.21 28.47 5.86
CA ARG A 189 3.09 29.64 5.85
C ARG A 189 2.63 30.53 7.00
N ARG A 190 3.32 30.44 8.13
CA ARG A 190 3.31 31.49 9.14
C ARG A 190 4.13 32.64 8.56
N THR A 191 3.48 33.52 7.82
CA THR A 191 3.97 34.89 7.69
C THR A 191 3.91 35.49 9.09
N ALA A 192 5.07 35.64 9.71
CA ALA A 192 5.22 36.40 10.94
C ALA A 192 4.80 37.85 10.63
N SER A 193 3.59 38.21 11.04
CA SER A 193 3.17 39.60 11.14
C SER A 193 3.83 40.16 12.38
N HIS A 194 4.85 41.00 12.18
CA HIS A 194 5.54 41.75 13.23
C HIS A 194 4.60 42.87 13.70
N PRO A 195 4.20 42.94 14.98
CA PRO A 195 3.51 44.13 15.46
C PRO A 195 4.54 45.24 15.72
N ASP A 196 4.38 46.33 14.99
CA ASP A 196 5.03 47.63 15.18
C ASP A 196 4.80 48.12 16.63
N VAL A 197 5.89 48.45 17.32
CA VAL A 197 5.87 48.97 18.70
C VAL A 197 6.00 50.49 18.61
N PRO A 198 4.95 51.28 18.95
CA PRO A 198 5.08 52.73 18.97
C PRO A 198 5.94 53.19 20.16
N GLY A 199 6.82 54.14 19.85
CA GLY A 199 7.95 54.59 20.67
C GLY A 199 7.61 55.12 22.06
N ARG A 200 8.57 54.91 22.96
CA ARG A 200 8.64 55.43 24.31
C ARG A 200 9.53 56.67 24.34
N VAL A 201 8.99 57.82 24.77
CA VAL A 201 9.67 58.79 25.63
C VAL A 201 8.61 59.65 26.33
N PRO A 202 8.81 59.93 27.63
CA PRO A 202 9.17 61.31 27.93
C PRO A 202 10.30 61.43 28.97
N ASN A 203 11.05 62.52 28.86
CA ASN A 203 11.58 63.28 29.98
C ASN A 203 10.78 64.58 30.03
#